data_AF-A0AAF0C9S5-F1
#
_entry.id   AF-A0AAF0C9S5-F1
#
_cell.length_a   1.000
_cell.length_b   1.000
_cell.length_c   1.000
_cell.angle_alpha   90.00
_cell.angle_beta   90.00
_cell.angle_gamma   90.00
#
_symmetry.space_group_name_H-M   'P 1'
#
loop_
_entity.id
_entity.type
_entity.pdbx_description
1 polymer ?
#
loop_
_entity_poly.entity_id
_entity_poly.type
_entity_poly.pdbx_seq_one_letter_code
_entity_poly.pdbx_strand_id
1 'polypeptide(L)'
;MSEVEFIIYKLLAREVELPEFEQWVYSEACLENMLSADEYLDLISLNYKTPSSLYEAEKILKPHISISKYFEWFISRVLHKIIERPNDVYKYIEQCYDLYCDGFGFLDNLGMGYGLHIPCLPDKYKVNSWDELSIPEQEKLIDSFYPAVLEEAQKVLSWLNTGKIQITGHDGGYQGIEYEDHRSIEEKEPTGYHISKKRKKWWKFWS
;
A
#
# COMPACT_ATOMS: atom_id res chain seq x y z
N MET A 1 -14.75 0.93 -12.36
CA MET A 1 -13.50 0.28 -12.78
C MET A 1 -13.89 -0.81 -13.76
N SER A 2 -13.31 -0.79 -14.96
CA SER A 2 -13.50 -1.85 -15.95
C SER A 2 -12.75 -3.13 -15.54
N GLU A 3 -13.08 -4.25 -16.18
CA GLU A 3 -12.37 -5.52 -15.97
C GLU A 3 -10.90 -5.41 -16.39
N VAL A 4 -10.63 -4.74 -17.51
CA VAL A 4 -9.27 -4.45 -18.00
C VAL A 4 -8.49 -3.61 -17.00
N GLU A 5 -9.05 -2.51 -16.50
CA GLU A 5 -8.41 -1.66 -15.48
C GLU A 5 -8.06 -2.49 -14.24
N PHE A 6 -8.98 -3.35 -13.78
CA PHE A 6 -8.77 -4.17 -12.60
C PHE A 6 -7.61 -5.16 -12.75
N ILE A 7 -7.47 -5.80 -13.92
CA ILE A 7 -6.37 -6.74 -14.16
C ILE A 7 -5.03 -6.00 -14.26
N ILE A 8 -4.99 -4.84 -14.90
CA ILE A 8 -3.79 -3.99 -14.92
C ILE A 8 -3.43 -3.55 -13.50
N TYR A 9 -4.41 -3.20 -12.66
CA TYR A 9 -4.15 -2.82 -11.27
C TYR A 9 -3.56 -3.96 -10.45
N LYS A 10 -4.06 -5.19 -10.62
CA LYS A 10 -3.45 -6.35 -10.00
C LYS A 10 -2.03 -6.60 -10.51
N LEU A 11 -1.75 -6.40 -11.80
CA LEU A 11 -0.41 -6.53 -12.38
C LEU A 11 0.56 -5.56 -11.69
N LEU A 12 0.16 -4.29 -11.54
CA LEU A 12 0.93 -3.26 -10.84
C LEU A 12 1.16 -3.61 -9.37
N ALA A 13 0.14 -4.14 -8.69
CA ALA A 13 0.21 -4.58 -7.30
C ALA A 13 0.94 -5.92 -7.10
N ARG A 14 1.47 -6.53 -8.18
CA ARG A 14 2.11 -7.86 -8.16
C ARG A 14 1.20 -8.97 -7.63
N GLU A 15 -0.10 -8.86 -7.87
CA GLU A 15 -1.13 -9.81 -7.44
C GLU A 15 -1.66 -10.69 -8.59
N VAL A 16 -0.95 -10.73 -9.72
CA VAL A 16 -1.29 -11.62 -10.84
C VAL A 16 -0.18 -12.64 -11.01
N GLU A 17 -0.59 -13.91 -11.07
CA GLU A 17 0.30 -14.98 -11.46
C GLU A 17 0.54 -14.91 -12.95
N LEU A 18 1.81 -15.05 -13.33
CA LEU A 18 2.25 -14.86 -14.70
C LEU A 18 1.47 -15.70 -15.74
N PRO A 19 1.14 -16.99 -15.50
CA PRO A 19 0.37 -17.78 -16.46
C PRO A 19 -1.06 -17.29 -16.63
N GLU A 20 -1.67 -16.79 -15.56
CA GLU A 20 -3.02 -16.21 -15.59
C GLU A 20 -3.01 -14.90 -16.39
N PHE A 21 -1.97 -14.09 -16.19
CA PHE A 21 -1.78 -12.84 -16.93
C PHE A 21 -1.59 -13.09 -18.43
N GLU A 22 -0.73 -14.04 -18.81
CA GLU A 22 -0.48 -14.41 -20.21
C GLU A 22 -1.77 -14.85 -20.90
N GLN A 23 -2.53 -15.74 -20.26
CA GLN A 23 -3.81 -16.20 -20.81
C GLN A 23 -4.80 -15.05 -21.00
N TRP A 24 -4.85 -14.11 -20.05
CA TRP A 24 -5.68 -12.92 -20.19
C TRP A 24 -5.26 -12.07 -21.39
N VAL A 25 -3.97 -11.78 -21.55
CA VAL A 25 -3.44 -10.99 -22.69
C VAL A 25 -3.89 -11.56 -24.04
N TYR A 26 -3.84 -12.89 -24.22
CA TYR A 26 -4.24 -13.51 -25.48
C TYR A 26 -5.77 -13.61 -25.71
N SER A 27 -6.58 -13.36 -24.68
CA SER A 27 -8.04 -13.50 -24.76
C SER A 27 -8.78 -12.16 -24.80
N GLU A 28 -8.15 -11.07 -24.37
CA GLU A 28 -8.79 -9.77 -24.20
C GLU A 28 -8.77 -8.93 -25.49
N ALA A 29 -9.88 -8.95 -26.23
CA ALA A 29 -10.05 -8.16 -27.44
C ALA A 29 -10.01 -6.63 -27.21
N CYS A 30 -10.29 -6.16 -25.99
CA CYS A 30 -10.25 -4.73 -25.69
C CYS A 30 -8.83 -4.13 -25.77
N LEU A 31 -7.77 -4.96 -25.65
CA LEU A 31 -6.39 -4.50 -25.73
C LEU A 31 -6.05 -3.87 -27.09
N GLU A 32 -6.62 -4.39 -28.18
CA GLU A 32 -6.42 -3.86 -29.54
C GLU A 32 -6.98 -2.44 -29.74
N ASN A 33 -7.99 -2.07 -28.93
CA ASN A 33 -8.57 -0.72 -28.98
C ASN A 33 -7.90 0.24 -27.99
N MET A 34 -7.31 -0.30 -26.92
CA MET A 34 -6.64 0.48 -25.89
C MET A 34 -5.21 0.86 -26.31
N LEU A 35 -4.50 -0.08 -26.94
CA LEU A 35 -3.09 0.05 -27.31
C LEU A 35 -2.93 0.46 -28.76
N SER A 36 -1.82 1.10 -29.10
CA SER A 36 -1.36 1.19 -30.49
C SER A 36 -0.98 -0.19 -31.03
N ALA A 37 -0.94 -0.33 -32.36
CA ALA A 37 -0.58 -1.61 -33.00
C ALA A 37 0.82 -2.10 -32.58
N ASP A 38 1.78 -1.18 -32.40
CA ASP A 38 3.14 -1.51 -31.98
C ASP A 38 3.16 -1.94 -30.50
N GLU A 39 2.49 -1.22 -29.61
CA GLU A 39 2.39 -1.58 -28.18
C GLU A 39 1.68 -2.93 -27.98
N TYR A 40 0.62 -3.19 -28.74
CA TYR A 40 -0.09 -4.46 -28.71
C TYR A 40 0.81 -5.60 -29.18
N LEU A 41 1.52 -5.41 -30.30
CA LEU A 41 2.48 -6.39 -30.81
C LEU A 41 3.59 -6.67 -29.80
N ASP A 42 4.14 -5.63 -29.17
CA ASP A 42 5.16 -5.77 -28.14
C ASP A 42 4.64 -6.57 -26.94
N LEU A 43 3.42 -6.28 -26.48
CA LEU A 43 2.79 -6.97 -25.34
C LEU A 43 2.57 -8.47 -25.61
N ILE A 44 2.03 -8.83 -26.77
CA ILE A 44 1.78 -10.25 -27.11
C ILE A 44 3.07 -11.00 -27.46
N SER A 45 4.16 -10.29 -27.79
CA SER A 45 5.45 -10.88 -28.13
C SER A 45 6.35 -11.12 -26.92
N LEU A 46 5.95 -10.69 -25.72
CA LEU A 46 6.72 -10.91 -24.50
C LEU A 46 6.90 -12.41 -24.22
N ASN A 47 8.11 -12.78 -23.78
CA ASN A 47 8.37 -14.14 -23.32
C ASN A 47 7.83 -14.32 -21.90
N TYR A 48 6.54 -14.60 -21.73
CA TYR A 48 5.95 -14.77 -20.41
C TYR A 48 6.59 -15.89 -19.58
N LYS A 49 7.47 -16.75 -20.10
CA LYS A 49 8.19 -17.72 -19.26
C LYS A 49 9.23 -17.09 -18.31
N THR A 50 9.50 -15.79 -18.42
CA THR A 50 10.46 -15.08 -17.56
C THR A 50 9.77 -14.09 -16.61
N PRO A 51 10.17 -14.00 -15.33
CA PRO A 51 9.59 -13.05 -14.37
C PRO A 51 9.68 -11.58 -14.81
N SER A 52 10.72 -11.22 -15.58
CA SER A 52 10.90 -9.88 -16.14
C SER A 52 9.76 -9.44 -17.07
N SER A 53 8.98 -10.37 -17.61
CA SER A 53 7.92 -10.07 -18.57
C SER A 53 6.76 -9.32 -17.95
N LEU A 54 6.49 -9.50 -16.65
CA LEU A 54 5.48 -8.68 -15.95
C LEU A 54 5.91 -7.23 -15.83
N TYR A 55 7.21 -6.97 -15.68
CA TYR A 55 7.75 -5.61 -15.65
C TYR A 55 7.67 -4.93 -17.01
N GLU A 56 7.97 -5.65 -18.09
CA GLU A 56 7.81 -5.11 -19.45
C GLU A 56 6.32 -4.91 -19.80
N ALA A 57 5.44 -5.84 -19.43
CA ALA A 57 4.00 -5.68 -19.60
C ALA A 57 3.45 -4.47 -18.83
N GLU A 58 3.93 -4.25 -17.60
CA GLU A 58 3.59 -3.07 -16.81
C GLU A 58 3.98 -1.77 -17.53
N LYS A 59 5.19 -1.68 -18.10
CA LYS A 59 5.62 -0.47 -18.83
C LYS A 59 4.71 -0.14 -20.00
N ILE A 60 4.22 -1.17 -20.70
CA ILE A 60 3.31 -1.01 -21.84
C ILE A 60 1.92 -0.59 -21.38
N LEU A 61 1.39 -1.18 -20.30
CA LEU A 61 0.01 -0.99 -19.88
C LEU A 61 -0.21 0.23 -18.97
N LYS A 62 0.77 0.58 -18.14
CA LYS A 62 0.68 1.67 -17.15
C LYS A 62 0.32 3.04 -17.77
N PRO A 63 0.83 3.43 -18.96
CA PRO A 63 0.44 4.69 -19.59
C PRO A 63 -1.05 4.80 -19.97
N HIS A 64 -1.73 3.66 -20.13
CA HIS A 64 -3.13 3.60 -20.59
C HIS A 64 -4.15 3.61 -19.46
N ILE A 65 -3.69 3.74 -18.21
CA ILE A 65 -4.55 3.79 -17.03
C ILE A 65 -4.31 5.06 -16.22
N SER A 66 -5.32 5.47 -15.46
CA SER A 66 -5.17 6.54 -14.48
C SER A 66 -4.40 6.04 -13.26
N ILE A 67 -3.19 6.57 -13.08
CA ILE A 67 -2.33 6.22 -11.95
C ILE A 67 -2.93 6.65 -10.60
N SER A 68 -3.66 7.77 -10.57
CA SER A 68 -4.38 8.22 -9.38
C SER A 68 -5.43 7.21 -8.95
N LYS A 69 -6.28 6.74 -9.87
CA LYS A 69 -7.28 5.69 -9.59
C LYS A 69 -6.63 4.37 -9.15
N TYR A 70 -5.48 4.01 -9.72
CA TYR A 70 -4.72 2.84 -9.27
C TYR A 70 -4.33 2.97 -7.79
N PHE A 71 -3.72 4.08 -7.39
CA PHE A 71 -3.30 4.26 -6.00
C PHE A 71 -4.48 4.40 -5.04
N GLU A 72 -5.59 5.04 -5.45
CA GLU A 72 -6.83 5.06 -4.65
C GLU A 72 -7.33 3.64 -4.39
N TRP A 73 -7.38 2.80 -5.44
CA TRP A 73 -7.76 1.40 -5.33
C TRP A 73 -6.77 0.62 -4.45
N PHE A 74 -5.47 0.77 -4.68
CA PHE A 74 -4.42 0.01 -4.01
C PHE A 74 -4.39 0.32 -2.51
N ILE A 75 -4.36 1.60 -2.14
CA ILE A 75 -4.35 2.03 -0.74
C ILE A 75 -5.64 1.57 -0.05
N SER A 76 -6.81 1.77 -0.68
CA SER A 76 -8.07 1.31 -0.11
C SER A 76 -8.08 -0.20 0.14
N ARG A 77 -7.50 -0.98 -0.78
CA ARG A 77 -7.35 -2.44 -0.65
C ARG A 77 -6.44 -2.81 0.53
N VAL A 78 -5.29 -2.16 0.66
CA VAL A 78 -4.36 -2.37 1.80
C VAL A 78 -5.07 -2.08 3.12
N LEU A 79 -5.79 -0.96 3.22
CA LEU A 79 -6.56 -0.59 4.41
C LEU A 79 -7.66 -1.60 4.73
N HIS A 80 -8.38 -2.08 3.71
CA HIS A 80 -9.38 -3.13 3.89
C HIS A 80 -8.76 -4.44 4.39
N LYS A 81 -7.56 -4.82 3.93
CA LYS A 81 -6.87 -6.00 4.44
C LYS A 81 -6.45 -5.85 5.90
N ILE A 82 -6.04 -4.67 6.33
CA ILE A 82 -5.81 -4.38 7.75
C ILE A 82 -7.11 -4.51 8.55
N ILE A 83 -8.23 -4.02 8.01
CA ILE A 83 -9.55 -4.10 8.68
C ILE A 83 -10.05 -5.56 8.79
N GLU A 84 -9.92 -6.34 7.71
CA GLU A 84 -10.31 -7.77 7.65
C GLU A 84 -9.42 -8.67 8.52
N ARG A 85 -8.16 -8.26 8.70
CA ARG A 85 -7.15 -8.95 9.49
C ARG A 85 -6.94 -10.43 9.08
N PRO A 86 -6.50 -10.69 7.83
CA PRO A 86 -6.12 -12.04 7.41
C PRO A 86 -4.85 -12.51 8.12
N ASN A 87 -4.49 -13.79 7.96
CA ASN A 87 -3.30 -14.37 8.60
C ASN A 87 -1.99 -13.66 8.23
N ASP A 88 -1.92 -13.11 7.03
CA ASP A 88 -0.77 -12.36 6.50
C ASP A 88 -0.92 -10.84 6.65
N VAL A 89 -1.75 -10.38 7.60
CA VAL A 89 -2.04 -8.95 7.81
C VAL A 89 -0.78 -8.09 7.99
N TYR A 90 0.30 -8.67 8.53
CA TYR A 90 1.58 -7.99 8.74
C TYR A 90 2.15 -7.40 7.44
N LYS A 91 1.95 -8.07 6.30
CA LYS A 91 2.40 -7.59 4.98
C LYS A 91 1.71 -6.29 4.58
N TYR A 92 0.42 -6.17 4.86
CA TYR A 92 -0.35 -4.97 4.54
C TYR A 92 -0.05 -3.82 5.51
N ILE A 93 0.27 -4.14 6.77
CA ILE A 93 0.75 -3.15 7.75
C ILE A 93 2.12 -2.62 7.32
N GLU A 94 3.04 -3.50 6.91
CA GLU A 94 4.34 -3.13 6.34
C GLU A 94 4.20 -2.28 5.07
N GLN A 95 3.29 -2.63 4.15
CA GLN A 95 3.04 -1.83 2.94
C GLN A 95 2.62 -0.39 3.23
N CYS A 96 2.01 -0.09 4.38
CA CYS A 96 1.75 1.30 4.77
C CYS A 96 3.06 2.10 5.00
N TYR A 97 4.13 1.45 5.45
CA TYR A 97 5.44 2.08 5.59
C TYR A 97 6.08 2.33 4.23
N ASP A 98 6.00 1.38 3.30
CA ASP A 98 6.49 1.55 1.94
C ASP A 98 5.76 2.70 1.24
N LEU A 99 4.42 2.74 1.32
CA LEU A 99 3.61 3.82 0.75
C LEU A 99 3.93 5.17 1.39
N TYR A 100 4.12 5.21 2.72
CA TYR A 100 4.57 6.43 3.38
C TYR A 100 5.94 6.89 2.82
N CYS A 101 6.88 5.96 2.64
CA CYS A 101 8.18 6.22 2.02
C CYS A 101 8.07 6.64 0.55
N ASP A 102 7.02 6.24 -0.16
CA ASP A 102 6.73 6.66 -1.55
C ASP A 102 6.08 8.04 -1.65
N GLY A 103 5.85 8.72 -0.51
CA GLY A 103 5.35 10.10 -0.47
C GLY A 103 3.88 10.23 -0.04
N PHE A 104 3.19 9.14 0.28
CA PHE A 104 1.83 9.18 0.83
C PHE A 104 1.83 9.61 2.30
N GLY A 105 2.21 10.87 2.58
CA GLY A 105 2.39 11.40 3.93
C GLY A 105 1.15 11.31 4.83
N PHE A 106 -0.07 11.26 4.27
CA PHE A 106 -1.28 11.01 5.06
C PHE A 106 -1.33 9.62 5.71
N LEU A 107 -0.45 8.69 5.31
CA LEU A 107 -0.26 7.38 5.93
C LEU A 107 0.71 7.38 7.11
N ASP A 108 1.29 8.52 7.53
CA ASP A 108 2.30 8.61 8.60
C ASP A 108 1.97 7.75 9.85
N ASN A 109 0.77 7.88 10.40
CA ASN A 109 0.37 7.07 11.56
C ASN A 109 0.41 5.56 11.29
N LEU A 110 -0.01 5.13 10.09
CA LEU A 110 0.00 3.72 9.70
C LEU A 110 1.42 3.23 9.38
N GLY A 111 2.16 4.00 8.58
CA GLY A 111 3.51 3.66 8.14
C GLY A 111 4.53 3.75 9.26
N MET A 112 4.66 4.89 9.92
CA MET A 112 5.65 5.09 10.98
C MET A 112 5.20 4.51 12.32
N GLY A 113 3.90 4.56 12.63
CA GLY A 113 3.37 4.09 13.91
C GLY A 113 3.25 2.57 14.04
N TYR A 114 3.09 1.85 12.91
CA TYR A 114 2.91 0.39 12.91
C TYR A 114 3.75 -0.31 11.84
N GLY A 115 3.69 0.15 10.58
CA GLY A 115 4.37 -0.47 9.44
C GLY A 115 5.86 -0.66 9.63
N LEU A 116 6.56 0.37 10.11
CA LEU A 116 8.01 0.36 10.37
C LEU A 116 8.42 -0.75 11.34
N HIS A 117 7.54 -1.13 12.28
CA HIS A 117 7.86 -2.15 13.28
C HIS A 117 7.92 -3.58 12.73
N ILE A 118 7.60 -3.79 11.45
CA ILE A 118 7.76 -5.07 10.76
C ILE A 118 9.21 -5.25 10.24
N PRO A 119 9.74 -4.36 9.37
CA PRO A 119 11.13 -4.45 8.91
C PRO A 119 12.14 -3.99 9.98
N CYS A 120 11.72 -3.16 10.95
CA CYS A 120 12.54 -2.68 12.06
C CYS A 120 11.95 -3.15 13.39
N LEU A 121 12.21 -4.41 13.72
CA LEU A 121 11.68 -5.06 14.91
C LEU A 121 12.11 -4.33 16.20
N PRO A 122 11.23 -4.23 17.20
CA PRO A 122 11.61 -3.69 18.51
C PRO A 122 12.73 -4.50 19.19
N ASP A 123 13.70 -3.82 19.81
CA ASP A 123 14.88 -4.41 20.49
C ASP A 123 14.58 -5.58 21.44
N LYS A 124 13.36 -5.63 21.99
CA LYS A 124 12.90 -6.69 22.91
C LYS A 124 12.94 -8.10 22.29
N TYR A 125 12.85 -8.22 20.96
CA TYR A 125 12.83 -9.50 20.26
C TYR A 125 14.24 -10.04 19.95
N LYS A 126 15.29 -9.19 19.99
CA LYS A 126 16.70 -9.58 19.79
C LYS A 126 16.99 -10.36 18.49
N VAL A 127 16.16 -10.17 17.47
CA VAL A 127 16.30 -10.73 16.13
C VAL A 127 16.33 -9.58 15.11
N ASN A 128 16.86 -9.84 13.93
CA ASN A 128 17.08 -8.78 12.93
C ASN A 128 16.01 -8.74 11.83
N SER A 129 15.14 -9.75 11.75
CA SER A 129 14.13 -9.86 10.71
C SER A 129 12.86 -10.54 11.19
N TRP A 130 11.74 -10.23 10.53
CA TRP A 130 10.43 -10.81 10.82
C TRP A 130 10.44 -12.35 10.77
N ASP A 131 11.16 -12.94 9.82
CA ASP A 131 11.23 -14.38 9.60
C ASP A 131 12.00 -15.13 10.70
N GLU A 132 12.80 -14.42 11.50
CA GLU A 132 13.50 -14.96 12.67
C GLU A 132 12.59 -15.04 13.92
N LEU A 133 11.45 -14.35 13.92
CA LEU A 133 10.48 -14.43 15.02
C LEU A 133 9.78 -15.78 15.02
N SER A 134 9.55 -16.33 16.21
CA SER A 134 8.63 -17.45 16.34
C SER A 134 7.19 -17.01 16.05
N ILE A 135 6.34 -17.93 15.57
CA ILE A 135 4.92 -17.66 15.30
C ILE A 135 4.22 -16.96 16.50
N PRO A 136 4.41 -17.39 17.77
CA PRO A 136 3.82 -16.69 18.91
C PRO A 136 4.34 -15.24 19.11
N GLU A 137 5.58 -14.95 18.72
CA GLU A 137 6.14 -13.59 18.81
C GLU A 137 5.60 -12.68 17.71
N GLN A 138 5.44 -13.23 16.49
CA GLN A 138 4.77 -12.57 15.37
C GLN A 138 3.33 -12.21 15.74
N GLU A 139 2.56 -13.19 16.21
CA GLU A 139 1.18 -12.98 16.68
C GLU A 139 1.11 -11.91 17.77
N LYS A 140 1.98 -12.00 18.78
CA LYS A 140 2.04 -11.02 19.87
C LYS A 140 2.39 -9.60 19.39
N LEU A 141 3.26 -9.47 18.39
CA LEU A 141 3.60 -8.17 17.82
C LEU A 141 2.37 -7.58 17.10
N ILE A 142 1.73 -8.36 16.24
CA ILE A 142 0.54 -7.93 15.51
C ILE A 142 -0.61 -7.61 16.46
N ASP A 143 -0.87 -8.47 17.44
CA ASP A 143 -1.87 -8.22 18.49
C ASP A 143 -1.64 -6.90 19.22
N SER A 144 -0.38 -6.51 19.43
CA SER A 144 -0.05 -5.25 20.11
C SER A 144 -0.43 -4.00 19.31
N PHE A 145 -0.66 -4.12 18.00
CA PHE A 145 -1.12 -3.02 17.15
C PHE A 145 -2.65 -2.84 17.19
N TYR A 146 -3.41 -3.89 17.49
CA TYR A 146 -4.86 -3.84 17.54
C TYR A 146 -5.36 -3.42 18.93
N PRO A 147 -6.46 -2.63 19.02
CA PRO A 147 -7.31 -2.16 17.93
C PRO A 147 -6.85 -0.85 17.26
N ALA A 148 -5.76 -0.25 17.70
CA ALA A 148 -5.38 1.10 17.26
C ALA A 148 -5.07 1.20 15.75
N VAL A 149 -4.41 0.20 15.17
CA VAL A 149 -4.15 0.14 13.72
C VAL A 149 -5.44 0.02 12.89
N LEU A 150 -6.46 -0.66 13.43
CA LEU A 150 -7.78 -0.77 12.80
C LEU A 150 -8.48 0.59 12.76
N GLU A 151 -8.46 1.33 13.87
CA GLU A 151 -9.07 2.66 13.96
C GLU A 151 -8.40 3.64 13.01
N GLU A 152 -7.06 3.64 12.93
CA GLU A 152 -6.32 4.48 11.98
C GLU A 152 -6.60 4.05 10.52
N ALA A 153 -6.69 2.75 10.22
CA ALA A 153 -7.02 2.28 8.87
C ALA A 153 -8.41 2.74 8.42
N GLN A 154 -9.41 2.64 9.30
CA GLN A 154 -10.76 3.15 9.05
C GLN A 154 -10.79 4.67 8.86
N LYS A 155 -9.99 5.39 9.64
CA LYS A 155 -9.86 6.85 9.54
C LYS A 155 -9.28 7.26 8.18
N VAL A 156 -8.17 6.65 7.75
CA VAL A 156 -7.58 6.94 6.43
C VAL A 156 -8.55 6.59 5.31
N LEU A 157 -9.22 5.44 5.40
CA LEU A 157 -10.21 5.03 4.40
C LEU A 157 -11.36 6.06 4.31
N SER A 158 -11.78 6.63 5.44
CA SER A 158 -12.77 7.70 5.45
C SER A 158 -12.28 8.97 4.74
N TRP A 159 -11.00 9.31 4.83
CA TRP A 159 -10.43 10.46 4.14
C TRP A 159 -10.45 10.31 2.63
N LEU A 160 -10.13 9.10 2.12
CA LEU A 160 -10.23 8.77 0.71
C LEU A 160 -11.69 8.83 0.24
N ASN A 161 -12.61 8.18 0.97
CA ASN A 161 -14.03 8.10 0.59
C ASN A 161 -14.75 9.46 0.63
N THR A 162 -14.30 10.39 1.47
CA THR A 162 -14.90 11.73 1.60
C THR A 162 -14.22 12.79 0.73
N GLY A 163 -13.17 12.42 -0.02
CA GLY A 163 -12.38 13.36 -0.81
C GLY A 163 -11.54 14.32 0.02
N LYS A 164 -11.31 14.04 1.30
CA LYS A 164 -10.36 14.82 2.13
C LYS A 164 -8.92 14.58 1.70
N ILE A 165 -8.65 13.40 1.17
CA ILE A 165 -7.43 13.08 0.44
C ILE A 165 -7.86 12.70 -0.97
N GLN A 166 -7.30 13.37 -1.97
CA GLN A 166 -7.55 13.08 -3.38
C GLN A 166 -6.23 12.90 -4.10
N ILE A 167 -5.97 11.73 -4.66
CA ILE A 167 -4.72 11.44 -5.37
C ILE A 167 -4.83 12.03 -6.77
N THR A 168 -3.91 12.90 -7.15
CA THR A 168 -3.97 13.65 -8.41
C THR A 168 -3.04 13.10 -9.48
N GLY A 169 -1.97 12.39 -9.09
CA GLY A 169 -1.09 11.77 -10.06
C GLY A 169 0.26 11.33 -9.52
N HIS A 170 1.22 11.25 -10.43
CA HIS A 170 2.63 11.00 -10.14
C HIS A 170 3.48 11.88 -11.07
N ASP A 171 4.37 12.70 -10.53
CA ASP A 171 5.20 13.68 -11.25
C ASP A 171 6.40 13.04 -12.00
N GLY A 172 6.73 11.80 -11.65
CA GLY A 172 7.79 10.98 -12.28
C GLY A 172 9.11 10.97 -11.51
N GLY A 173 9.21 11.69 -10.39
CA GLY A 173 10.35 11.73 -9.48
C GLY A 173 10.35 10.65 -8.40
N TYR A 174 11.42 10.61 -7.61
CA TYR A 174 11.51 9.78 -6.40
C TYR A 174 10.61 10.38 -5.31
N GLN A 175 9.68 9.58 -4.77
CA GLN A 175 8.53 10.03 -3.95
C GLN A 175 7.53 10.92 -4.70
N GLY A 176 7.47 10.78 -6.03
CA GLY A 176 6.77 11.67 -6.95
C GLY A 176 5.26 11.61 -6.93
N ILE A 177 4.61 11.18 -5.85
CA ILE A 177 3.15 11.10 -5.77
C ILE A 177 2.57 12.48 -5.48
N GLU A 178 1.57 12.87 -6.28
CA GLU A 178 0.80 14.09 -6.05
C GLU A 178 -0.58 13.75 -5.48
N TYR A 179 -0.96 14.45 -4.41
CA TYR A 179 -2.31 14.41 -3.84
C TYR A 179 -2.67 15.75 -3.21
N GLU A 180 -3.96 16.04 -3.18
CA GLU A 180 -4.52 17.16 -2.44
C GLU A 180 -4.97 16.71 -1.05
N ASP A 181 -4.63 17.51 -0.03
CA ASP A 181 -4.97 17.23 1.37
C ASP A 181 -5.83 18.35 1.97
N HIS A 182 -7.15 18.12 1.91
CA HIS A 182 -8.21 18.98 2.39
C HIS A 182 -8.59 18.71 3.86
N ARG A 183 -7.82 17.88 4.58
CA ARG A 183 -8.01 17.67 6.02
C ARG A 183 -7.80 18.98 6.79
N SER A 184 -8.49 19.12 7.93
CA SER A 184 -8.20 20.20 8.88
C SER A 184 -6.80 20.05 9.50
N ILE A 185 -6.26 21.13 10.07
CA ILE A 185 -4.94 21.11 10.71
C ILE A 185 -4.92 20.07 11.84
N GLU A 186 -6.00 20.00 12.62
CA GLU A 186 -6.16 19.05 13.72
C GLU A 186 -6.17 17.59 13.25
N GLU A 187 -6.68 17.34 12.04
CA GLU A 187 -6.70 16.00 11.44
C GLU A 187 -5.34 15.58 10.85
N LYS A 188 -4.48 16.56 10.53
CA LYS A 188 -3.11 16.34 10.01
C LYS A 188 -2.10 16.05 11.12
N GLU A 189 -2.41 16.38 12.36
CA GLU A 189 -1.53 16.11 13.51
C GLU A 189 -1.31 14.58 13.68
N PRO A 190 -0.04 14.12 13.72
CA PRO A 190 0.27 12.71 13.93
C PRO A 190 -0.27 12.21 15.27
N THR A 191 -1.06 11.14 15.27
CA THR A 191 -1.59 10.53 16.50
C THR A 191 -0.57 9.57 17.12
N GLY A 192 0.34 9.00 16.32
CA GLY A 192 1.36 8.04 16.77
C GLY A 192 2.34 8.61 17.80
N TYR A 193 2.79 9.87 17.62
CA TYR A 193 3.72 10.53 18.54
C TYR A 193 3.12 10.80 19.94
N HIS A 194 1.79 10.85 20.06
CA HIS A 194 1.12 11.09 21.35
C HIS A 194 1.15 9.88 22.29
N ILE A 195 1.40 8.67 21.79
CA ILE A 195 1.57 7.46 22.62
C ILE A 195 2.88 7.55 23.42
N SER A 196 3.91 8.21 22.89
CA SER A 196 5.19 8.43 23.60
C SER A 196 5.11 9.43 24.76
N LYS A 197 4.19 10.41 24.70
CA LYS A 197 4.06 11.48 25.70
C LYS A 197 3.13 11.15 26.88
N LYS A 198 2.43 10.01 26.87
CA LYS A 198 1.67 9.52 28.04
C LYS A 198 2.52 8.79 29.08
N ARG A 199 3.86 8.93 29.06
CA ARG A 199 4.66 8.69 30.28
C ARG A 199 4.29 9.75 31.32
N LYS A 200 3.57 9.32 32.36
CA LYS A 200 3.15 10.13 33.52
C LYS A 200 4.29 11.05 33.95
N LYS A 201 4.01 12.36 34.00
CA LYS A 201 4.89 13.36 34.60
C LYS A 201 5.06 13.01 36.08
N TRP A 202 6.13 12.28 36.39
CA TRP A 202 6.56 11.87 37.73
C TRP A 202 6.66 13.03 38.74
N TRP A 203 6.80 14.26 38.24
CA TRP A 203 6.80 15.50 39.03
C TRP A 203 5.45 15.90 39.63
N LYS A 204 4.32 15.29 39.23
CA LYS A 204 2.99 15.58 39.82
C LYS A 204 2.72 14.85 41.15
N PHE A 205 3.68 14.07 41.66
CA PHE A 205 3.59 13.40 42.96
C PHE A 205 4.30 14.16 44.10
N TRP A 206 4.75 15.40 43.83
CA TRP A 206 5.41 16.27 44.82
C TRP A 206 4.82 17.69 44.80
N SER A 207 3.49 17.80 44.93
CA SER A 207 2.82 19.07 45.28
C SER A 207 1.93 18.88 46.49
#